data_AF-A0A662UZF4-F1
#
_entry.id   AF-A0A662UZF4-F1
#
_cell.length_a   1.000
_cell.length_b   1.000
_cell.length_c   1.000
_cell.angle_alpha   90.00
_cell.angle_beta   90.00
_cell.angle_gamma   90.00
#
_symmetry.space_group_name_H-M   'P 1'
#
loop_
_entity.id
_entity.type
_entity.pdbx_description
1 polymer ?
#
loop_
_entity_poly.entity_id
_entity_poly.type
_entity_poly.pdbx_seq_one_letter_code
_entity_poly.pdbx_strand_id
1 'polypeptide(L)'
;MVWRLIIGEGSIYWNMAIDEAMLVLHDKGLIPNTLRIYVMKPSGVTFGYFQRVDDAINLEFLRSKNIDYTRRITGGGAVYHDMNGEITYSIVAKIDNISRDILESYKIICQGIVYAIEEFGLKAEYKPINDVLVNGKKISGSAQARKKQSLLQHGTLMYNTDLDILSNVIKIPKEKMQAHGIRSIRDRVTTLSIELGYNPGYKHIVQSLISGFRKALSIEFKHQELTPMEITYAKKLVNKYRSKEWIFKR
;
A
#
# COMPACT_ATOMS: atom_id res chain seq x y z
N MET A 1 -18.04 -6.46 15.86
CA MET A 1 -17.64 -5.03 15.91
C MET A 1 -17.70 -4.47 14.49
N VAL A 2 -18.10 -3.21 14.30
CA VAL A 2 -18.23 -2.60 12.96
C VAL A 2 -17.13 -1.55 12.76
N TRP A 3 -16.35 -1.65 11.68
CA TRP A 3 -15.35 -0.66 11.29
C TRP A 3 -15.84 0.16 10.11
N ARG A 4 -15.26 1.34 9.95
CA ARG A 4 -15.52 2.21 8.80
C ARG A 4 -14.82 1.67 7.56
N LEU A 5 -15.50 1.69 6.42
CA LEU A 5 -14.93 1.44 5.10
C LEU A 5 -15.01 2.73 4.28
N ILE A 6 -13.89 3.14 3.71
CA ILE A 6 -13.81 4.26 2.76
C ILE A 6 -13.26 3.72 1.44
N ILE A 7 -13.90 4.05 0.32
CA ILE A 7 -13.40 3.73 -1.01
C ILE A 7 -13.17 5.05 -1.76
N GLY A 8 -12.01 5.21 -2.40
CA GLY A 8 -11.74 6.47 -3.10
C GLY A 8 -10.58 6.43 -4.08
N GLU A 9 -10.23 7.60 -4.60
CA GLU A 9 -9.09 7.79 -5.48
C GLU A 9 -8.44 9.15 -5.22
N GLY A 10 -7.20 9.32 -5.67
CA GLY A 10 -6.54 10.62 -5.66
C GLY A 10 -5.05 10.55 -5.94
N SER A 11 -4.41 11.71 -6.05
CA SER A 11 -2.96 11.76 -6.27
C SER A 11 -2.19 11.11 -5.12
N ILE A 12 -0.95 10.69 -5.40
CA ILE A 12 -0.05 10.18 -4.35
C ILE A 12 0.10 11.14 -3.16
N TYR A 13 0.09 12.45 -3.42
CA TYR A 13 0.21 13.46 -2.36
C TYR A 13 -1.02 13.48 -1.46
N TRP A 14 -2.20 13.37 -2.06
CA TRP A 14 -3.48 13.37 -1.34
C TRP A 14 -3.66 12.11 -0.52
N ASN A 15 -3.43 10.94 -1.11
CA ASN A 15 -3.61 9.67 -0.42
C ASN A 15 -2.62 9.47 0.74
N MET A 16 -1.36 9.89 0.57
CA MET A 16 -0.40 9.87 1.67
C MET A 16 -0.77 10.88 2.78
N ALA A 17 -1.32 12.04 2.41
CA ALA A 17 -1.84 13.01 3.37
C ALA A 17 -3.04 12.47 4.16
N ILE A 18 -3.97 11.75 3.53
CA ILE A 18 -5.09 11.12 4.23
C ILE A 18 -4.58 10.03 5.17
N ASP A 19 -3.67 9.15 4.73
CA ASP A 19 -3.11 8.08 5.56
C ASP A 19 -2.50 8.64 6.87
N GLU A 20 -1.69 9.69 6.75
CA GLU A 20 -1.11 10.34 7.93
C GLU A 20 -2.14 11.07 8.78
N ALA A 21 -3.08 11.80 8.16
CA ALA A 21 -4.15 12.49 8.88
C ALA A 21 -4.99 11.51 9.70
N MET A 22 -5.37 10.38 9.11
CA MET A 22 -6.15 9.34 9.78
C MET A 22 -5.36 8.72 10.94
N LEU A 23 -4.07 8.39 10.74
CA LEU A 23 -3.24 7.89 11.83
C LEU A 23 -3.21 8.86 13.02
N VAL A 24 -3.02 10.16 12.76
CA VAL A 24 -2.95 11.19 13.81
C VAL A 24 -4.30 11.40 14.50
N LEU A 25 -5.39 11.49 13.74
CA LEU A 25 -6.73 11.73 14.28
C LEU A 25 -7.23 10.51 15.06
N HIS A 26 -6.94 9.31 14.57
CA HIS A 26 -7.29 8.07 15.25
C HIS A 26 -6.54 7.91 16.58
N ASP A 27 -5.24 8.28 16.62
CA ASP A 27 -4.45 8.23 17.86
C ASP A 27 -4.96 9.18 18.96
N LYS A 28 -5.69 10.23 18.55
CA LYS A 28 -6.40 11.16 19.43
C LYS A 28 -7.82 10.71 19.77
N GLY A 29 -8.28 9.56 19.26
CA GLY A 29 -9.63 9.05 19.46
C GLY A 29 -10.73 9.80 18.71
N LEU A 30 -10.38 10.55 17.65
CA LEU A 30 -11.31 11.43 16.92
C LEU A 30 -12.02 10.74 15.75
N ILE A 31 -11.51 9.60 15.29
CA ILE A 31 -12.09 8.80 14.20
C ILE A 31 -12.07 7.31 14.57
N PRO A 32 -12.97 6.47 14.04
CA PRO A 32 -13.03 5.05 14.33
C PRO A 32 -11.96 4.25 13.58
N ASN A 33 -11.75 2.99 13.97
CA ASN A 33 -11.01 2.02 13.16
C ASN A 33 -11.56 2.02 11.73
N THR A 34 -10.66 2.08 10.75
CA THR A 34 -11.04 2.29 9.35
C THR A 34 -10.19 1.44 8.42
N LEU A 35 -10.84 0.76 7.48
CA LEU A 35 -10.24 0.28 6.24
C LEU A 35 -10.50 1.32 5.14
N ARG A 36 -9.44 1.73 4.44
CA ARG A 36 -9.53 2.47 3.18
C ARG A 36 -9.04 1.59 2.04
N ILE A 37 -9.76 1.60 0.93
CA ILE A 37 -9.34 0.99 -0.34
C ILE A 37 -9.32 2.12 -1.37
N TYR A 38 -8.21 2.30 -2.07
CA TYR A 38 -8.07 3.44 -2.95
C TYR A 38 -7.11 3.21 -4.11
N VAL A 39 -7.29 4.01 -5.16
CA VAL A 39 -6.43 4.04 -6.33
C VAL A 39 -5.62 5.34 -6.34
N MET A 40 -4.33 5.23 -6.68
CA MET A 40 -3.52 6.41 -6.99
C MET A 40 -3.87 6.90 -8.40
N LYS A 41 -4.32 8.14 -8.51
CA LYS A 41 -4.75 8.74 -9.78
C LYS A 41 -4.24 10.19 -9.89
N PRO A 42 -3.35 10.50 -10.84
CA PRO A 42 -2.72 9.58 -11.81
C PRO A 42 -1.76 8.58 -11.13
N SER A 43 -1.23 7.62 -11.91
CA SER A 43 -0.15 6.73 -11.47
C SER A 43 1.01 7.51 -10.88
N GLY A 44 1.69 6.94 -9.88
CA GLY A 44 2.76 7.62 -9.17
C GLY A 44 3.61 6.68 -8.34
N VAL A 45 4.64 7.22 -7.70
CA VAL A 45 5.61 6.42 -6.96
C VAL A 45 5.68 6.87 -5.50
N THR A 46 5.64 5.91 -4.58
CA THR A 46 5.97 6.19 -3.19
C THR A 46 7.23 5.46 -2.78
N PHE A 47 8.05 6.06 -1.92
CA PHE A 47 9.22 5.41 -1.34
C PHE A 47 9.27 5.60 0.18
N GLY A 48 9.91 4.67 0.87
CA GLY A 48 9.85 4.58 2.32
C GLY A 48 10.55 5.73 3.04
N TYR A 49 10.11 5.97 4.27
CA TYR A 49 10.57 7.09 5.12
C TYR A 49 12.10 7.17 5.26
N PHE A 50 12.79 6.04 5.35
CA PHE A 50 14.24 5.97 5.55
C PHE A 50 15.06 5.89 4.25
N GLN A 51 14.42 5.82 3.08
CA GLN A 51 15.14 5.66 1.82
C GLN A 51 15.67 7.01 1.31
N ARG A 52 16.86 7.02 0.75
CA ARG A 52 17.29 8.16 -0.09
C ARG A 52 16.60 8.05 -1.44
N VAL A 53 16.06 9.18 -1.92
CA VAL A 53 15.31 9.20 -3.17
C VAL A 53 16.14 8.71 -4.36
N ASP A 54 17.41 9.12 -4.46
CA ASP A 54 18.32 8.74 -5.55
C ASP A 54 18.63 7.23 -5.59
N ASP A 55 18.56 6.57 -4.43
CA ASP A 55 18.82 5.14 -4.28
C ASP A 55 17.54 4.30 -4.48
N ALA A 56 16.37 4.90 -4.21
CA ALA A 56 15.08 4.22 -4.24
C ALA A 56 14.45 4.16 -5.64
N ILE A 57 14.54 5.26 -6.40
CA ILE A 57 13.74 5.47 -7.61
C ILE A 57 14.55 6.05 -8.76
N ASN A 58 14.13 5.75 -9.99
CA ASN A 58 14.70 6.28 -11.21
C ASN A 58 14.12 7.65 -11.57
N LEU A 59 14.70 8.71 -10.98
CA LEU A 59 14.24 10.09 -11.19
C LEU A 59 14.25 10.52 -12.67
N GLU A 60 15.21 10.05 -13.46
CA GLU A 60 15.29 10.39 -14.89
C GLU A 60 14.11 9.78 -15.66
N PHE A 61 13.85 8.48 -15.46
CA PHE A 61 12.70 7.81 -16.06
C PHE A 61 11.37 8.46 -15.64
N LEU A 62 11.21 8.75 -14.35
CA LEU A 62 10.00 9.40 -13.83
C LEU A 62 9.76 10.79 -14.44
N ARG A 63 10.81 11.60 -14.61
CA ARG A 63 10.72 12.88 -15.31
C ARG A 63 10.31 12.69 -16.77
N SER A 64 10.91 11.74 -17.48
CA SER A 64 10.60 11.48 -18.89
C SER A 64 9.15 11.02 -19.13
N LYS A 65 8.54 10.38 -18.14
CA LYS A 65 7.15 9.88 -18.18
C LYS A 65 6.16 10.79 -17.46
N ASN A 66 6.60 11.91 -16.90
CA ASN A 66 5.80 12.81 -16.07
C ASN A 66 5.05 12.08 -14.92
N ILE A 67 5.75 11.16 -14.25
CA ILE A 67 5.21 10.38 -13.14
C ILE A 67 5.61 11.04 -11.82
N ASP A 68 4.60 11.41 -11.03
CA ASP A 68 4.78 12.00 -9.71
C ASP A 68 5.41 11.01 -8.71
N TYR A 69 6.16 11.54 -7.74
CA TYR A 69 6.75 10.72 -6.66
C TYR A 69 6.74 11.45 -5.32
N THR A 70 6.61 10.69 -4.22
CA THR A 70 6.70 11.25 -2.86
C THR A 70 7.21 10.24 -1.83
N ARG A 71 7.68 10.75 -0.69
CA ARG A 71 8.08 9.94 0.46
C ARG A 71 6.86 9.67 1.34
N ARG A 72 6.67 8.43 1.79
CA ARG A 72 5.61 8.08 2.76
C ARG A 72 6.13 8.06 4.20
N ILE A 73 5.21 8.11 5.17
CA ILE A 73 5.55 8.10 6.61
C ILE A 73 5.90 6.71 7.16
N THR A 74 5.65 5.66 6.40
CA THR A 74 6.01 4.28 6.73
C THR A 74 7.38 3.93 6.13
N GLY A 75 8.01 2.87 6.65
CA GLY A 75 9.25 2.33 6.08
C GLY A 75 9.05 1.54 4.77
N GLY A 76 9.97 0.63 4.47
CA GLY A 76 9.92 -0.24 3.30
C GLY A 76 10.52 0.36 2.02
N GLY A 77 10.40 -0.36 0.91
CA GLY A 77 10.99 -0.02 -0.40
C GLY A 77 10.14 0.89 -1.29
N ALA A 78 10.62 1.20 -2.50
CA ALA A 78 9.82 1.95 -3.46
C ALA A 78 8.65 1.12 -4.00
N VAL A 79 7.54 1.78 -4.32
CA VAL A 79 6.32 1.18 -4.88
C VAL A 79 5.86 2.04 -6.05
N TYR A 80 5.69 1.42 -7.21
CA TYR A 80 4.98 2.01 -8.33
C TYR A 80 3.49 1.71 -8.17
N HIS A 81 2.68 2.76 -8.11
CA HIS A 81 1.23 2.68 -8.05
C HIS A 81 0.67 2.92 -9.45
N ASP A 82 0.11 1.87 -10.04
CA ASP A 82 -0.50 1.89 -11.36
C ASP A 82 -2.01 2.11 -11.24
N MET A 83 -2.49 3.25 -11.71
CA MET A 83 -3.91 3.61 -11.65
C MET A 83 -4.85 2.60 -12.34
N ASN A 84 -4.32 1.79 -13.26
CA ASN A 84 -5.08 0.81 -14.02
C ASN A 84 -4.80 -0.65 -13.62
N GLY A 85 -3.89 -0.86 -12.66
CA GLY A 85 -3.35 -2.18 -12.38
C GLY A 85 -3.05 -2.48 -10.92
N GLU A 86 -3.22 -1.53 -10.02
CA GLU A 86 -2.94 -1.68 -8.59
C GLU A 86 -4.06 -1.05 -7.74
N ILE A 87 -4.39 -1.70 -6.62
CA ILE A 87 -5.27 -1.13 -5.60
C ILE A 87 -4.52 -1.08 -4.28
N THR A 88 -4.47 0.11 -3.70
CA THR A 88 -3.84 0.33 -2.40
C THR A 88 -4.90 0.21 -1.31
N TYR A 89 -4.56 -0.46 -0.22
CA TYR A 89 -5.35 -0.47 1.00
C TYR A 89 -4.60 0.25 2.11
N SER A 90 -5.34 0.81 3.08
CA SER A 90 -4.79 1.18 4.38
C SER A 90 -5.75 0.86 5.51
N ILE A 91 -5.21 0.37 6.62
CA ILE A 91 -5.94 0.12 7.87
C ILE A 91 -5.35 1.03 8.92
N VAL A 92 -6.22 1.84 9.52
CA VAL A 92 -5.93 2.56 10.76
C VAL A 92 -6.78 1.97 11.86
N ALA A 93 -6.14 1.47 12.92
CA ALA A 93 -6.84 0.82 14.01
C ALA A 93 -6.09 0.97 15.33
N LYS A 94 -6.80 0.75 16.45
CA LYS A 94 -6.16 0.62 17.77
C LYS A 94 -5.23 -0.59 17.74
N ILE A 95 -4.02 -0.43 18.29
CA ILE A 95 -3.03 -1.51 18.37
C ILE A 95 -3.62 -2.73 19.09
N ASP A 96 -4.37 -2.49 20.17
CA ASP A 96 -5.01 -3.53 20.98
C ASP A 96 -6.19 -4.24 20.27
N ASN A 97 -6.66 -3.73 19.13
CA ASN A 97 -7.64 -4.44 18.28
C ASN A 97 -6.99 -5.33 17.23
N ILE A 98 -5.66 -5.28 17.08
CA ILE A 98 -4.90 -6.12 16.15
C ILE A 98 -3.90 -6.96 16.94
N SER A 99 -2.77 -6.35 17.34
CA SER A 99 -1.74 -6.97 18.17
C SER A 99 -0.69 -5.93 18.57
N ARG A 100 -0.23 -5.99 19.82
CA ARG A 100 0.93 -5.22 20.28
C ARG A 100 2.22 -5.73 19.68
N ASP A 101 2.31 -7.01 19.33
CA ASP A 101 3.46 -7.54 18.60
C ASP A 101 3.46 -7.03 17.15
N ILE A 102 4.63 -6.60 16.67
CA ILE A 102 4.75 -5.98 15.35
C ILE A 102 4.56 -7.02 14.26
N LEU A 103 5.24 -8.16 14.35
CA LEU A 103 5.21 -9.20 13.32
C LEU A 103 3.82 -9.84 13.23
N GLU A 104 3.20 -10.10 14.38
CA GLU A 104 1.84 -10.64 14.42
C GLU A 104 0.83 -9.65 13.84
N SER A 105 0.98 -8.34 14.09
CA SER A 105 0.09 -7.34 13.47
C SER A 105 0.22 -7.32 11.94
N TYR A 106 1.44 -7.47 11.40
CA TYR A 106 1.64 -7.60 9.96
C TYR A 106 0.96 -8.85 9.44
N LYS A 107 1.18 -9.99 10.09
CA LYS A 107 0.59 -11.28 9.71
C LYS A 107 -0.94 -11.20 9.66
N ILE A 108 -1.58 -10.72 10.73
CA ILE A 108 -3.05 -10.57 10.81
C ILE A 108 -3.57 -9.70 9.66
N ILE A 109 -2.96 -8.54 9.42
CA ILE A 109 -3.44 -7.62 8.40
C ILE A 109 -3.15 -8.15 6.99
N CYS A 110 -1.96 -8.70 6.73
CA CYS A 110 -1.61 -9.31 5.44
C CYS A 110 -2.46 -10.53 5.12
N GLN A 111 -2.98 -11.23 6.13
CA GLN A 111 -3.93 -12.33 5.92
C GLN A 111 -5.20 -11.86 5.19
N GLY A 112 -5.61 -10.59 5.34
CA GLY A 112 -6.71 -10.02 4.56
C GLY A 112 -6.44 -10.03 3.06
N ILE A 113 -5.19 -9.79 2.65
CA ILE A 113 -4.77 -9.88 1.25
C ILE A 113 -4.70 -11.34 0.79
N VAL A 114 -4.18 -12.25 1.63
CA VAL A 114 -4.16 -13.69 1.34
C VAL A 114 -5.58 -14.18 1.04
N TYR A 115 -6.53 -13.90 1.94
CA TYR A 115 -7.93 -14.28 1.75
C TYR A 115 -8.57 -13.63 0.52
N ALA A 116 -8.24 -12.37 0.22
CA ALA A 116 -8.73 -11.70 -0.98
C ALA A 116 -8.24 -12.34 -2.29
N ILE A 117 -7.03 -12.92 -2.28
CA ILE A 117 -6.47 -13.63 -3.44
C ILE A 117 -7.05 -15.04 -3.57
N GLU A 118 -7.29 -15.73 -2.44
CA GLU A 118 -7.90 -17.06 -2.39
C GLU A 118 -9.30 -17.11 -3.02
N GLU A 119 -10.06 -16.00 -3.00
CA GLU A 119 -11.36 -15.90 -3.68
C GLU A 119 -11.26 -16.07 -5.21
N PHE A 120 -10.09 -15.84 -5.81
CA PHE A 120 -9.84 -16.11 -7.22
C PHE A 120 -9.32 -17.53 -7.47
N GLY A 121 -9.33 -18.42 -6.47
CA GLY A 121 -8.86 -19.79 -6.58
C GLY A 121 -7.33 -19.93 -6.56
N LEU A 122 -6.60 -18.87 -6.22
CA LEU A 122 -5.14 -18.89 -6.12
C LEU A 122 -4.68 -19.18 -4.69
N LYS A 123 -3.59 -19.94 -4.54
CA LYS A 123 -2.95 -20.11 -3.24
C LYS A 123 -1.98 -18.96 -2.98
N ALA A 124 -2.29 -18.12 -1.99
CA ALA A 124 -1.42 -17.05 -1.55
C ALA A 124 -0.73 -17.40 -0.21
N GLU A 125 0.47 -16.87 0.00
CA GLU A 125 1.25 -17.07 1.22
C GLU A 125 1.73 -15.73 1.76
N TYR A 126 1.50 -15.48 3.05
CA TYR A 126 2.18 -14.39 3.75
C TYR A 126 3.63 -14.76 4.02
N LYS A 127 4.56 -13.95 3.50
CA LYS A 127 5.98 -14.05 3.77
C LYS A 127 6.41 -12.90 4.68
N PRO A 128 6.85 -13.19 5.92
CA PRO A 128 7.39 -12.17 6.80
C PRO A 128 8.51 -11.36 6.13
N ILE A 129 8.57 -10.06 6.36
CA ILE A 129 7.78 -9.32 7.36
C ILE A 129 6.42 -8.85 6.79
N ASN A 130 6.30 -8.64 5.50
CA ASN A 130 5.27 -7.76 4.95
C ASN A 130 4.85 -8.06 3.52
N ASP A 131 5.25 -9.21 2.96
CA ASP A 131 4.95 -9.57 1.58
C ASP A 131 3.86 -10.64 1.52
N VAL A 132 3.07 -10.61 0.45
CA VAL A 132 2.21 -11.74 0.07
C VAL A 132 2.65 -12.24 -1.29
N LEU A 133 2.79 -13.55 -1.39
CA LEU A 133 3.29 -14.25 -2.57
C LEU A 133 2.20 -15.14 -3.18
N VAL A 134 2.27 -15.31 -4.50
CA VAL A 134 1.60 -16.37 -5.25
C VAL A 134 2.67 -17.06 -6.08
N ASN A 135 2.72 -18.40 -6.04
CA ASN A 135 3.73 -19.18 -6.76
C ASN A 135 5.18 -18.70 -6.51
N GLY A 136 5.48 -18.30 -5.27
CA GLY A 136 6.79 -17.78 -4.86
C GLY A 136 7.12 -16.35 -5.32
N LYS A 137 6.23 -15.70 -6.08
CA LYS A 137 6.39 -14.33 -6.58
C LYS A 137 5.54 -13.35 -5.79
N LYS A 138 6.09 -12.16 -5.52
CA LYS A 138 5.41 -11.11 -4.77
C LYS A 138 4.30 -10.48 -5.58
N ILE A 139 3.10 -10.45 -5.00
CA ILE A 139 1.90 -9.82 -5.59
C ILE A 139 1.42 -8.61 -4.77
N SER A 140 1.83 -8.56 -3.50
CA SER A 140 1.49 -7.49 -2.55
C SER A 140 2.63 -7.24 -1.59
N GLY A 141 2.79 -5.99 -1.18
CA GLY A 141 3.71 -5.59 -0.12
C GLY A 141 3.09 -4.53 0.78
N SER A 142 3.36 -4.64 2.08
CA SER A 142 2.81 -3.75 3.09
C SER A 142 3.88 -2.95 3.83
N ALA A 143 3.51 -1.86 4.48
CA ALA A 143 4.36 -1.13 5.42
C ALA A 143 3.50 -0.55 6.53
N GLN A 144 4.08 -0.43 7.72
CA GLN A 144 3.36 -0.02 8.92
C GLN A 144 4.07 1.15 9.60
N ALA A 145 3.28 2.06 10.19
CA ALA A 145 3.70 3.06 11.14
C ALA A 145 2.84 2.94 12.40
N ARG A 146 3.43 3.19 13.56
CA ARG A 146 2.73 3.14 14.86
C ARG A 146 2.86 4.48 15.58
N LYS A 147 1.80 4.83 16.30
CA LYS A 147 1.72 5.89 17.30
C LYS A 147 1.46 5.26 18.68
N LYS A 148 1.08 6.06 19.68
CA LYS A 148 0.94 5.58 21.06
C LYS A 148 -0.16 4.51 21.20
N GLN A 149 -1.29 4.72 20.54
CA GLN A 149 -2.47 3.86 20.64
C GLN A 149 -2.85 3.23 19.29
N SER A 150 -2.32 3.77 18.20
CA SER A 150 -2.79 3.45 16.85
C SER A 150 -1.69 2.94 15.96
N LEU A 151 -2.07 2.06 15.04
CA LEU A 151 -1.23 1.67 13.91
C LEU A 151 -1.91 2.12 12.61
N LEU A 152 -1.07 2.37 11.61
CA LEU A 152 -1.43 2.48 10.20
C LEU A 152 -0.64 1.39 9.49
N GLN A 153 -1.31 0.45 8.83
CA GLN A 153 -0.68 -0.42 7.84
C GLN A 153 -1.31 -0.13 6.49
N HIS A 154 -0.48 0.13 5.48
CA HIS A 154 -0.93 0.22 4.11
C HIS A 154 -0.13 -0.73 3.22
N GLY A 155 -0.69 -1.07 2.08
CA GLY A 155 -0.04 -1.95 1.12
C GLY A 155 -0.80 -1.98 -0.18
N THR A 156 -0.26 -2.70 -1.14
CA THR A 156 -0.77 -2.75 -2.51
C THR A 156 -1.22 -4.15 -2.88
N LEU A 157 -2.19 -4.28 -3.77
CA LEU A 157 -2.48 -5.52 -4.49
C LEU A 157 -2.33 -5.26 -5.99
N MET A 158 -1.30 -5.84 -6.59
CA MET A 158 -1.05 -5.75 -8.03
C MET A 158 -1.98 -6.71 -8.76
N TYR A 159 -3.07 -6.20 -9.33
CA TYR A 159 -4.02 -7.04 -10.05
C TYR A 159 -3.77 -7.05 -11.56
N ASN A 160 -3.22 -5.97 -12.12
CA ASN A 160 -2.90 -5.85 -13.54
C ASN A 160 -1.82 -4.77 -13.78
N THR A 161 -0.88 -4.60 -12.85
CA THR A 161 0.18 -3.59 -12.91
C THR A 161 1.07 -3.77 -14.13
N ASP A 162 1.40 -2.68 -14.81
CA ASP A 162 2.45 -2.65 -15.83
C ASP A 162 3.83 -2.93 -15.18
N LEU A 163 4.28 -4.18 -15.30
CA LEU A 163 5.55 -4.64 -14.73
C LEU A 163 6.77 -4.05 -15.46
N ASP A 164 6.60 -3.53 -16.67
CA ASP A 164 7.67 -2.92 -17.44
C ASP A 164 7.96 -1.52 -16.92
N ILE A 165 6.92 -0.73 -16.67
CA ILE A 165 7.05 0.56 -15.99
C ILE A 165 7.62 0.32 -14.58
N LEU A 166 7.06 -0.62 -13.82
CA LEU A 166 7.56 -0.94 -12.47
C LEU A 166 9.07 -1.22 -12.46
N SER A 167 9.55 -2.01 -13.43
CA SER A 167 10.97 -2.37 -13.55
C SER A 167 11.89 -1.20 -13.86
N ASN A 168 11.41 -0.19 -14.57
CA ASN A 168 12.17 1.01 -14.89
C ASN A 168 12.14 2.06 -13.78
N VAL A 169 11.08 2.06 -12.96
CA VAL A 169 10.88 2.98 -11.84
C VAL A 169 11.76 2.63 -10.65
N ILE A 170 11.81 1.36 -10.25
CA ILE A 170 12.45 0.93 -9.01
C ILE A 170 13.93 0.64 -9.27
N LYS A 171 14.82 1.37 -8.59
CA LYS A 171 16.25 1.05 -8.60
C LYS A 171 16.50 -0.14 -7.68
N ILE A 172 16.98 -1.25 -8.24
CA ILE A 172 17.50 -2.37 -7.46
C ILE A 172 19.01 -2.14 -7.34
N PRO A 173 19.58 -2.08 -6.11
CA PRO A 173 21.03 -2.03 -5.92
C PRO A 173 21.70 -3.21 -6.62
N LYS A 174 22.76 -2.95 -7.40
CA LYS A 174 23.45 -3.97 -8.19
C LYS A 174 23.99 -5.11 -7.32
N GLU A 175 24.41 -4.85 -6.08
CA GLU A 175 24.89 -5.90 -5.16
C GLU A 175 23.78 -6.90 -4.82
N LYS A 176 22.53 -6.44 -4.67
CA LYS A 176 21.37 -7.31 -4.42
C LYS A 176 20.95 -8.12 -5.64
N MET A 177 21.28 -7.66 -6.86
CA MET A 177 21.03 -8.44 -8.08
C MET A 177 22.02 -9.60 -8.20
N GLN A 178 23.29 -9.35 -7.91
CA GLN A 178 24.38 -10.33 -8.02
C GLN A 178 24.31 -11.40 -6.91
N ALA A 179 24.07 -11.01 -5.66
CA ALA A 179 24.04 -11.94 -4.51
C ALA A 179 22.91 -12.98 -4.56
N HIS A 180 21.88 -12.75 -5.38
CA HIS A 180 20.71 -13.64 -5.49
C HIS A 180 20.52 -14.22 -6.91
N GLY A 181 21.49 -14.04 -7.82
CA GLY A 181 21.40 -14.57 -9.20
C GLY A 181 20.25 -13.99 -10.04
N ILE A 182 19.82 -12.77 -9.73
CA ILE A 182 18.57 -12.17 -10.24
C ILE A 182 18.81 -11.50 -11.59
N ARG A 183 18.00 -11.85 -12.59
CA ARG A 183 18.07 -11.26 -13.93
C ARG A 183 17.17 -10.03 -14.06
N SER A 184 15.97 -10.03 -13.47
CA SER A 184 15.04 -8.89 -13.50
C SER A 184 14.11 -8.81 -12.27
N ILE A 185 13.50 -7.64 -12.01
CA ILE A 185 12.41 -7.52 -11.03
C ILE A 185 11.22 -8.43 -11.41
N ARG A 186 11.03 -8.67 -12.71
CA ARG A 186 9.97 -9.53 -13.28
C ARG A 186 10.03 -10.97 -12.76
N ASP A 187 11.21 -11.44 -12.36
CA ASP A 187 11.36 -12.80 -11.83
C ASP A 187 10.81 -12.92 -10.40
N ARG A 188 10.62 -11.79 -9.70
CA ARG A 188 10.24 -11.73 -8.28
C ARG A 188 8.84 -11.23 -8.02
N VAL A 189 8.18 -10.62 -9.00
CA VAL A 189 6.83 -10.06 -8.84
C VAL A 189 5.85 -10.68 -9.83
N THR A 190 4.58 -10.65 -9.49
CA THR A 190 3.48 -11.09 -10.36
C THR A 190 2.24 -10.22 -10.16
N THR A 191 1.23 -10.42 -10.98
CA THR A 191 -0.09 -9.77 -10.86
C THR A 191 -1.18 -10.82 -10.87
N LEU A 192 -2.38 -10.49 -10.38
CA LEU A 192 -3.51 -11.41 -10.49
C LEU A 192 -3.81 -11.76 -11.95
N SER A 193 -3.70 -10.80 -12.87
CA SER A 193 -3.95 -11.05 -14.29
C SER A 193 -2.98 -12.05 -14.93
N ILE A 194 -1.72 -12.06 -14.51
CA ILE A 194 -0.73 -13.04 -14.96
C ILE A 194 -1.06 -14.42 -14.39
N GLU A 195 -1.35 -14.50 -13.09
CA GLU A 195 -1.61 -15.79 -12.42
C GLU A 195 -2.96 -16.41 -12.84
N LEU A 196 -3.95 -15.59 -13.22
CA LEU A 196 -5.28 -16.03 -13.67
C LEU A 196 -5.38 -16.23 -15.18
N GLY A 197 -4.50 -15.60 -15.97
CA GLY A 197 -4.58 -15.57 -17.43
C GLY A 197 -5.65 -14.62 -17.99
N TYR A 198 -6.32 -13.83 -17.15
CA TYR A 198 -7.28 -12.79 -17.54
C TYR A 198 -7.30 -11.64 -16.53
N ASN A 199 -7.73 -10.44 -16.93
CA ASN A 199 -7.89 -9.33 -16.00
C ASN A 199 -9.20 -9.46 -15.21
N PRO A 200 -9.17 -9.67 -13.88
CA PRO A 200 -10.38 -9.83 -13.07
C PRO A 200 -11.20 -8.53 -12.96
N GLY A 201 -10.59 -7.37 -13.23
CA GLY A 201 -11.26 -6.07 -13.21
C GLY A 201 -11.44 -5.47 -11.81
N TYR A 202 -11.38 -4.13 -11.75
CA TYR A 202 -11.38 -3.35 -10.52
C TYR A 202 -12.47 -3.74 -9.49
N LYS A 203 -13.71 -3.91 -9.95
CA LYS A 203 -14.86 -4.18 -9.05
C LYS A 203 -14.68 -5.48 -8.25
N HIS A 204 -14.24 -6.55 -8.91
CA HIS A 204 -14.02 -7.83 -8.25
C HIS A 204 -12.86 -7.76 -7.25
N ILE A 205 -11.79 -7.03 -7.57
CA ILE A 205 -10.66 -6.85 -6.65
C ILE A 205 -11.10 -6.08 -5.40
N VAL A 206 -11.86 -4.99 -5.55
CA VAL A 206 -12.37 -4.24 -4.39
C VAL A 206 -13.25 -5.12 -3.51
N GLN A 207 -14.15 -5.91 -4.11
CA GLN A 207 -15.03 -6.81 -3.37
C GLN A 207 -14.24 -7.87 -2.61
N SER A 208 -13.24 -8.49 -3.25
CA SER A 208 -12.43 -9.52 -2.60
C SER A 208 -11.53 -8.96 -1.51
N LEU A 209 -11.00 -7.74 -1.66
CA LEU A 209 -10.28 -7.04 -0.59
C LEU A 209 -11.18 -6.80 0.62
N ILE A 210 -12.42 -6.32 0.43
CA ILE A 210 -13.37 -6.10 1.53
C ILE A 210 -13.68 -7.42 2.24
N SER A 211 -13.95 -8.49 1.48
CA SER A 211 -14.25 -9.81 2.02
C SER A 211 -13.05 -10.42 2.76
N GLY A 212 -11.86 -10.34 2.17
CA GLY A 212 -10.61 -10.81 2.75
C GLY A 212 -10.29 -10.11 4.08
N PHE A 213 -10.39 -8.78 4.13
CA PHE A 213 -10.20 -8.04 5.39
C PHE A 213 -11.30 -8.31 6.41
N ARG A 214 -12.56 -8.50 5.99
CA ARG A 214 -13.67 -8.89 6.89
C ARG A 214 -13.34 -10.21 7.58
N LYS A 215 -12.89 -11.20 6.81
CA LYS A 215 -12.50 -12.53 7.32
C LYS A 215 -11.27 -12.46 8.23
N ALA A 216 -10.21 -11.77 7.80
CA ALA A 216 -8.96 -11.68 8.56
C ALA A 216 -9.12 -10.97 9.91
N LEU A 217 -9.96 -9.93 9.96
CA LEU A 217 -10.15 -9.12 11.16
C LEU A 217 -11.36 -9.56 11.99
N SER A 218 -12.22 -10.45 11.46
CA SER A 218 -13.47 -10.87 12.10
C SER A 218 -14.37 -9.67 12.49
N ILE A 219 -14.50 -8.70 11.59
CA ILE A 219 -15.27 -7.48 11.78
C ILE A 219 -16.15 -7.18 10.58
N GLU A 220 -17.24 -6.46 10.79
CA GLU A 220 -18.08 -5.97 9.70
C GLU A 220 -17.66 -4.57 9.27
N PHE A 221 -17.93 -4.23 8.01
CA PHE A 221 -17.63 -2.92 7.45
C PHE A 221 -18.89 -2.14 7.14
N LYS A 222 -18.89 -0.85 7.48
CA LYS A 222 -19.90 0.11 7.06
C LYS A 222 -19.27 1.20 6.20
N HIS A 223 -19.79 1.37 4.98
CA HIS A 223 -19.34 2.44 4.09
C HIS A 223 -19.62 3.81 4.71
N GLN A 224 -18.62 4.67 4.73
CA GLN A 224 -18.73 6.08 5.10
C GLN A 224 -17.74 6.92 4.29
N GLU A 225 -17.93 8.23 4.32
CA GLU A 225 -17.03 9.19 3.69
C GLU A 225 -15.94 9.68 4.66
N LEU A 226 -14.94 10.36 4.10
CA LEU A 226 -14.01 11.16 4.89
C LEU A 226 -14.78 12.29 5.59
N THR A 227 -14.48 12.50 6.87
CA THR A 227 -15.04 13.61 7.64
C THR A 227 -14.42 14.95 7.20
N PRO A 228 -15.12 16.08 7.40
CA PRO A 228 -14.54 17.41 7.14
C PRO A 228 -13.23 17.67 7.89
N MET A 229 -13.08 17.10 9.10
CA MET A 229 -11.87 17.20 9.90
C MET A 229 -10.69 16.47 9.23
N GLU A 230 -10.91 15.24 8.76
CA GLU A 230 -9.89 14.46 8.04
C GLU A 230 -9.47 15.17 6.75
N ILE A 231 -10.42 15.66 5.97
CA ILE A 231 -10.17 16.43 4.74
C ILE A 231 -9.34 17.68 5.05
N THR A 232 -9.73 18.44 6.07
CA THR A 232 -9.04 19.68 6.46
C THR A 232 -7.61 19.40 6.91
N TYR A 233 -7.40 18.33 7.69
CA TYR A 233 -6.08 17.95 8.16
C TYR A 233 -5.20 17.45 7.01
N ALA A 234 -5.75 16.60 6.13
CA ALA A 234 -5.05 16.10 4.95
C ALA A 234 -4.64 17.25 4.01
N LYS A 235 -5.52 18.23 3.76
CA LYS A 235 -5.19 19.42 2.94
C LYS A 235 -3.95 20.17 3.45
N LYS A 236 -3.77 20.28 4.76
CA LYS A 236 -2.57 20.90 5.36
C LYS A 236 -1.30 20.06 5.11
N LEU A 237 -1.44 18.73 5.09
CA LEU A 237 -0.33 17.80 4.86
C LEU A 237 0.04 17.66 3.37
N VAL A 238 -0.85 17.95 2.42
CA VAL A 238 -0.53 17.84 0.97
C VAL A 238 0.74 18.63 0.62
N ASN A 239 0.92 19.82 1.19
CA ASN A 239 2.09 20.65 0.94
C ASN A 239 3.38 19.98 1.42
N LYS A 240 3.34 19.25 2.54
CA LYS A 240 4.46 18.42 2.99
C LYS A 240 4.78 17.34 1.96
N TYR A 241 3.79 16.59 1.48
CA TYR A 241 4.04 15.52 0.50
C TYR A 241 4.53 16.02 -0.87
N ARG A 242 4.28 17.29 -1.21
CA ARG A 242 4.82 17.94 -2.41
C ARG A 242 6.19 18.61 -2.18
N SER A 243 6.61 18.83 -0.93
CA SER A 243 7.79 19.65 -0.67
C SER A 243 9.09 18.90 -0.94
N LYS A 244 10.07 19.61 -1.50
CA LYS A 244 11.42 19.07 -1.66
C LYS A 244 12.04 18.72 -0.30
N GLU A 245 11.76 19.50 0.74
CA GLU A 245 12.24 19.24 2.09
C GLU A 245 11.84 17.84 2.58
N TRP A 246 10.58 17.44 2.35
CA TRP A 246 10.10 16.13 2.73
C TRP A 246 10.62 15.02 1.81
N ILE A 247 10.54 15.23 0.50
CA ILE A 247 10.93 14.25 -0.51
C ILE A 247 12.44 13.95 -0.42
N PHE A 248 13.28 14.96 -0.21
CA PHE A 248 14.74 14.82 -0.18
C PHE A 248 15.31 14.78 1.25
N LYS A 249 14.45 14.62 2.27
CA LYS A 249 14.87 14.45 3.66
C LYS A 249 15.90 13.31 3.78
N ARG A 250 16.99 13.59 4.49
CA ARG A 250 18.02 12.62 4.87
C ARG A 250 17.76 12.09 6.27
#